data_AF-A0A1H9GDL1-F1
#
_entry.id   AF-A0A1H9GDL1-F1
#
_cell.length_a   1.000
_cell.length_b   1.000
_cell.length_c   1.000
_cell.angle_alpha   90.00
_cell.angle_beta   90.00
_cell.angle_gamma   90.00
#
_symmetry.space_group_name_H-M   'P 1'
#
loop_
_entity.id
_entity.type
_entity.pdbx_description
1 polymer ?
#
loop_
_entity_poly.entity_id
_entity_poly.type
_entity_poly.pdbx_seq_one_letter_code
_entity_poly.pdbx_strand_id
1 'polypeptide(L)' 'MRILSMIITVFPGTVLANTFDRPVPQAQSATAEFWFALASLALVAALWAVHRLVRRS' A
#
# COMPACT_ATOMS: atom_id res chain seq x y z
N MET A 1 -40.57 28.66 6.21
CA MET A 1 -39.96 27.41 5.72
C MET A 1 -38.70 27.67 4.89
N ARG A 2 -38.73 28.51 3.84
CA ARG A 2 -37.57 28.72 2.93
C ARG A 2 -36.28 29.23 3.61
N ILE A 3 -36.39 30.16 4.55
CA ILE A 3 -35.22 30.74 5.25
C ILE A 3 -34.56 29.71 6.19
N LEU A 4 -35.36 28.88 6.85
CA LEU A 4 -34.88 27.82 7.74
C LEU A 4 -34.11 26.74 6.97
N SER A 5 -34.59 26.38 5.78
CA SER A 5 -33.92 25.43 4.88
C SER A 5 -32.54 25.92 4.42
N MET A 6 -32.38 27.23 4.18
CA MET A 6 -31.10 27.84 3.81
C MET A 6 -30.10 27.84 4.96
N ILE A 7 -30.57 28.11 6.19
CA ILE A 7 -29.69 28.10 7.38
C ILE A 7 -29.13 26.70 7.64
N ILE A 8 -29.95 25.65 7.49
CA ILE A 8 -29.53 24.25 7.72
C ILE A 8 -28.52 23.76 6.68
N THR A 9 -28.59 24.24 5.43
CA THR A 9 -27.67 23.81 4.35
C THR A 9 -26.34 24.57 4.34
N VAL A 10 -26.28 25.78 4.89
CA VAL A 10 -25.04 26.59 4.96
C VAL A 10 -24.25 26.33 6.25
N PHE A 11 -24.90 25.82 7.31
CA PHE A 11 -24.19 25.44 8.53
C PHE A 11 -23.35 24.18 8.26
N PRO A 12 -22.01 24.23 8.31
CA PRO A 12 -21.20 23.04 8.16
C PRO A 12 -21.48 22.15 9.37
N GLY A 13 -22.26 21.10 9.16
CA GLY A 13 -22.41 20.07 10.17
C GLY A 13 -21.03 19.48 10.44
N THR A 14 -20.63 19.41 11.70
CA THR A 14 -19.45 18.63 12.09
C THR A 14 -19.72 17.20 11.64
N VAL A 15 -19.11 16.78 10.53
CA VAL A 15 -19.07 15.38 10.13
C VAL A 15 -18.31 14.69 11.25
N LEU A 16 -19.03 14.01 12.14
CA LEU A 16 -18.48 13.14 13.16
C LEU A 16 -17.93 11.89 12.45
N ALA A 17 -16.90 12.06 11.64
CA ALA A 17 -16.15 10.94 11.10
C ALA A 17 -15.44 10.31 12.29
N ASN A 18 -15.65 9.00 12.50
CA ASN A 18 -14.84 8.25 13.43
C ASN A 18 -13.37 8.47 13.10
N THR A 19 -12.55 8.68 14.12
CA THR A 19 -11.09 8.70 13.96
C THR A 19 -10.66 7.39 13.30
N PHE A 20 -10.07 7.50 12.11
CA PHE A 20 -9.47 6.36 11.44
C PHE A 20 -8.28 5.91 12.29
N ASP A 21 -8.43 4.77 12.95
CA ASP A 21 -7.32 4.15 13.65
C ASP A 21 -6.48 3.41 12.61
N ARG A 22 -5.25 3.87 12.41
CA ARG A 22 -4.34 3.26 11.44
C ARG A 22 -4.02 1.86 11.95
N PRO A 23 -4.24 0.79 11.16
CA PRO A 23 -3.72 -0.52 11.50
C PRO A 23 -2.20 -0.42 11.70
N VAL A 24 -1.72 -0.77 12.89
CA VAL A 24 -0.28 -0.83 13.16
C VAL A 24 0.30 -1.91 12.24
N PRO A 25 1.34 -1.59 11.44
CA PRO A 25 1.99 -2.58 10.61
C PRO A 25 2.42 -3.76 11.48
N GLN A 26 2.05 -4.98 11.06
CA GLN A 26 2.59 -6.18 11.69
C GLN A 26 4.11 -6.15 11.60
N ALA A 27 4.78 -6.55 12.68
CA ALA A 27 6.23 -6.66 12.67
C ALA A 27 6.65 -7.56 11.51
N GLN A 28 7.59 -7.09 10.70
CA GLN A 28 8.16 -7.90 9.63
C GLN A 28 8.83 -9.11 10.26
N SER A 29 8.39 -10.32 9.90
CA SER A 29 8.93 -11.54 10.50
C SER A 29 10.30 -11.85 9.91
N ALA A 30 11.20 -12.38 10.74
CA ALA A 30 12.52 -12.85 10.28
C ALA A 30 12.41 -13.88 9.14
N THR A 31 11.33 -14.68 9.14
CA THR A 31 11.02 -15.61 8.05
C THR A 31 10.67 -14.89 6.76
N ALA A 32 9.87 -13.81 6.81
CA ALA A 32 9.51 -13.04 5.63
C ALA A 32 10.75 -12.36 5.01
N GLU A 33 11.63 -11.81 5.85
CA GLU A 33 12.91 -11.23 5.42
C GLU A 33 13.80 -12.23 4.70
N PHE A 34 13.94 -13.44 5.27
CA PHE A 34 14.72 -14.51 4.67
C PHE A 34 14.18 -14.90 3.28
N TRP A 35 12.87 -15.13 3.17
CA TRP A 35 12.25 -15.51 1.90
C TRP A 35 12.31 -14.40 0.86
N PHE A 36 12.15 -13.13 1.27
CA PHE A 36 12.31 -11.99 0.39
C PHE A 36 13.73 -11.90 -0.18
N ALA A 37 14.76 -12.07 0.66
CA ALA A 37 16.15 -12.07 0.22
C ALA A 37 16.43 -13.21 -0.77
N LEU A 38 15.97 -14.43 -0.45
CA LEU A 38 16.14 -15.60 -1.32
C LEU A 38 15.44 -15.42 -2.68
N ALA A 39 14.21 -14.92 -2.69
CA ALA A 39 13.47 -14.63 -3.91
C ALA A 39 14.16 -13.55 -4.75
N SER A 40 14.72 -12.52 -4.11
CA SER A 40 15.45 -11.46 -4.79
C SER A 40 16.73 -11.99 -5.48
N LEU A 41 17.49 -12.85 -4.80
CA LEU A 41 18.66 -13.51 -5.40
C LEU A 41 18.28 -14.40 -6.58
N ALA A 42 17.19 -15.18 -6.45
CA ALA A 42 16.69 -16.02 -7.53
C ALA A 42 16.26 -15.20 -8.76
N LEU A 43 15.61 -14.05 -8.54
CA LEU A 43 15.23 -13.13 -9.62
C LEU A 43 16.46 -12.60 -10.37
N VAL A 44 17.49 -12.14 -9.66
CA VAL A 44 18.74 -11.66 -10.28
C VAL A 44 19.42 -12.78 -11.07
N ALA A 45 19.47 -14.00 -10.54
CA ALA A 45 20.03 -15.16 -11.24
C ALA A 45 19.25 -15.47 -12.53
N ALA A 46 17.91 -15.40 -12.49
CA ALA A 46 17.07 -15.60 -13.67
C ALA A 46 17.33 -14.53 -14.74
N LEU A 47 17.40 -13.25 -14.36
CA LEU A 47 17.74 -12.17 -15.28
C LEU A 47 19.12 -12.35 -15.90
N TRP A 48 20.11 -12.77 -15.13
CA TRP A 48 21.45 -13.07 -15.63
C TRP A 48 21.45 -14.25 -16.61
N ALA A 49 20.69 -15.32 -16.31
CA ALA A 49 20.55 -16.47 -17.19
C ALA A 49 19.95 -16.08 -18.54
N VAL A 50 18.90 -15.24 -18.53
CA VAL A 50 18.29 -14.68 -19.75
C VAL A 50 19.28 -13.80 -20.50
N HIS A 51 19.97 -12.89 -19.81
CA HIS A 51 21.00 -12.05 -20.44
C HIS A 51 22.07 -12.90 -21.14
N ARG A 52 22.57 -13.94 -20.47
CA ARG A 52 23.55 -14.87 -21.04
C ARG A 52 22.99 -15.65 -22.23
N LEU A 53 21.73 -16.09 -22.16
CA LEU A 53 21.06 -16.80 -23.25
C LEU A 53 20.92 -15.93 -24.50
N VAL A 54 20.57 -14.66 -24.34
CA VAL A 54 20.43 -13.72 -25.46
C VAL A 54 21.79 -13.31 -26.01
N ARG A 55 22.78 -13.05 -25.15
CA ARG A 55 24.13 -12.62 -25.59
C ARG A 55 24.89 -13.68 -26.40
N ARG A 56 24.51 -14.96 -26.28
CA ARG A 56 25.11 -16.07 -27.05
C ARG A 56 24.37 -16.40 -28.36
N SER A 57 23.24 -15.76 -28.64
CA SER A 57 22.54 -15.80 -29.93
C SER A 57 23.10 -14.74 -30.86
#